data_AF-A0A814AES3-F1
#
_entry.id   AF-A0A814AES3-F1
#
_cell.length_a   1.000
_cell.length_b   1.000
_cell.length_c   1.000
_cell.angle_alpha   90.00
_cell.angle_beta   90.00
_cell.angle_gamma   90.00
#
_symmetry.space_group_name_H-M   'P 1'
#
loop_
_entity.id
_entity.type
_entity.pdbx_description
1 polymer ?
#
loop_
_entity_poly.entity_id
_entity_poly.type
_entity_poly.pdbx_seq_one_letter_code
_entity_poly.pdbx_strand_id
1 'polypeptide(L)'
;MPIDSNRSLEEANRPPMDFKLHAEKFPASITISTYEIIMRENAEHIETPFKDIKIEAVQLVRSITERCSTETIPISQIYDQEIASLCGERFLLFDKNDQDRVIGLESNRGLEILQSCSQWHADATFKITPDLFYQCLIIHGFYQEQIFPCLFFLMVNKKEDSYDIVFGQTKEKALELNYYLNPTCLICDFELALINSFRFNFPGILIRGCQFHHSQAIFKKIVGFGLKRLYCTNEIYSNWLSKLMNLSFVPLNYVVDAFQLLKLSKPNDLKIDEIIAYFNNTWLEGQYDLQLWNHAFTVGPRTNNHTEGFHS
;
A
#
# COMPACT_ATOMS: atom_id res chain seq x y z
N MET A 1 -33.20 -18.00 38.04
CA MET A 1 -33.50 -16.56 38.22
C MET A 1 -33.03 -15.83 36.96
N PRO A 2 -33.79 -14.84 36.49
CA PRO A 2 -34.01 -14.58 35.08
C PRO A 2 -32.98 -13.62 34.46
N ILE A 3 -32.71 -13.85 33.18
CA ILE A 3 -32.00 -12.92 32.29
C ILE A 3 -32.91 -11.71 32.11
N ASP A 4 -32.39 -10.55 32.52
CA ASP A 4 -33.06 -9.26 32.47
C ASP A 4 -33.31 -8.84 31.00
N SER A 5 -34.54 -9.04 30.54
CA SER A 5 -35.00 -8.80 29.17
C SER A 5 -35.35 -7.33 28.88
N ASN A 6 -34.87 -6.39 29.70
CA ASN A 6 -35.21 -4.97 29.56
C ASN A 6 -34.09 -4.09 28.98
N ARG A 7 -32.91 -4.64 28.66
CA ARG A 7 -31.87 -3.86 27.95
C ARG A 7 -32.01 -3.84 26.43
N SER A 8 -32.85 -4.69 25.85
CA SER A 8 -32.99 -4.83 24.39
C SER A 8 -34.11 -3.99 23.76
N LEU A 9 -34.79 -3.13 24.52
CA LEU A 9 -35.94 -2.36 24.03
C LEU A 9 -35.72 -0.84 24.02
N GLU A 10 -34.67 -0.31 24.66
CA GLU A 10 -34.34 1.13 24.61
C GLU A 10 -33.39 1.52 23.46
N GLU A 11 -32.72 0.58 22.81
CA GLU A 11 -31.90 0.86 21.60
C GLU A 11 -32.70 0.81 20.29
N ALA A 12 -33.91 0.24 20.31
CA ALA A 12 -34.74 0.04 19.13
C ALA A 12 -35.61 1.26 18.74
N ASN A 13 -35.59 2.34 19.53
CA ASN A 13 -36.43 3.53 19.31
C ASN A 13 -35.64 4.85 19.20
N ARG A 14 -34.31 4.81 18.93
CA ARG A 14 -33.61 6.04 18.52
C ARG A 14 -33.97 6.37 17.07
N PRO A 15 -34.42 7.60 16.77
CA PRO A 15 -34.65 8.02 15.40
C PRO A 15 -33.32 7.92 14.61
N PRO A 16 -33.37 7.56 13.32
CA PRO A 16 -32.17 7.50 12.49
C PRO A 16 -31.47 8.86 12.53
N MET A 17 -30.17 8.85 12.80
CA MET A 17 -29.34 10.06 12.74
C MET A 17 -29.53 10.72 11.37
N ASP A 18 -30.12 11.91 11.38
CA ASP A 18 -30.32 12.73 10.20
C ASP A 18 -28.96 13.25 9.72
N PHE A 19 -28.37 12.57 8.73
CA PHE A 19 -27.08 12.92 8.12
C PHE A 19 -27.10 14.25 7.33
N LYS A 20 -28.18 15.05 7.40
CA LYS A 20 -28.33 16.30 6.63
C LYS A 20 -28.04 17.61 7.35
N LEU A 21 -27.57 17.63 8.61
CA LEU A 21 -27.47 18.91 9.35
C LEU A 21 -26.07 19.39 9.77
N HIS A 22 -24.99 18.82 9.22
CA HIS A 22 -23.64 19.42 9.35
C HIS A 22 -22.87 19.53 8.02
N ALA A 23 -23.58 19.64 6.90
CA ALA A 23 -22.99 19.89 5.58
C ALA A 23 -22.82 21.39 5.24
N GLU A 24 -23.14 22.31 6.16
CA GLU A 24 -23.07 23.76 5.91
C GLU A 24 -22.03 24.42 6.84
N LYS A 25 -20.83 24.61 6.27
CA LYS A 25 -19.79 25.63 6.56
C LYS A 25 -18.39 25.02 6.50
N PHE A 26 -17.89 24.80 5.28
CA PHE A 26 -16.44 24.83 5.05
C PHE A 26 -16.15 25.73 3.85
N PRO A 27 -15.54 26.92 4.07
CA PRO A 27 -15.11 27.78 2.98
C PRO A 27 -13.98 27.11 2.18
N ALA A 28 -14.01 27.35 0.88
CA ALA A 28 -12.98 26.94 -0.08
C ALA A 28 -11.66 27.68 0.17
N SER A 29 -10.95 27.31 1.24
CA SER A 29 -9.54 27.62 1.52
C SER A 29 -9.16 27.07 2.89
N ILE A 30 -8.97 25.75 2.98
CA ILE A 30 -8.22 25.15 4.09
C ILE A 30 -7.00 24.50 3.46
N THR A 31 -6.06 25.37 3.09
CA THR A 31 -4.69 25.07 2.69
C THR A 31 -3.98 24.37 3.82
N ILE A 32 -3.52 23.13 3.61
CA ILE A 32 -2.33 22.42 4.15
C ILE A 32 -2.08 22.43 5.69
N SER A 33 -2.36 23.51 6.41
CA SER A 33 -2.11 23.67 7.85
C SER A 33 -3.01 22.81 8.73
N THR A 34 -4.23 22.46 8.33
CA THR A 34 -5.09 21.59 9.18
C THR A 34 -4.61 20.13 9.17
N TYR A 35 -3.97 19.68 8.08
CA TYR A 35 -3.31 18.37 8.04
C TYR A 35 -2.05 18.38 8.92
N GLU A 36 -1.27 19.47 8.95
CA GLU A 36 -0.13 19.60 9.85
C GLU A 36 -0.54 19.73 11.33
N ILE A 37 -1.69 20.35 11.63
CA ILE A 37 -2.23 20.48 12.99
C ILE A 37 -2.77 19.13 13.49
N ILE A 38 -3.49 18.37 12.66
CA ILE A 38 -3.96 17.01 13.03
C ILE A 38 -2.78 16.02 13.19
N MET A 39 -1.69 16.21 12.42
CA MET A 39 -0.45 15.44 12.58
C MET A 39 0.40 15.91 13.78
N ARG A 40 0.24 17.16 14.25
CA ARG A 40 0.94 17.68 15.45
C ARG A 40 0.20 17.34 16.74
N GLU A 41 -1.13 17.38 16.78
CA GLU A 41 -1.90 17.13 18.00
C GLU A 41 -2.04 15.63 18.33
N ASN A 42 -1.89 14.72 17.35
CA ASN A 42 -1.86 13.27 17.60
C ASN A 42 -0.45 12.70 17.83
N ALA A 43 0.58 13.54 17.79
CA ALA A 43 1.97 13.13 18.01
C ALA A 43 2.37 13.08 19.49
N GLU A 44 1.50 13.50 20.42
CA GLU A 44 1.87 13.60 21.85
C GLU A 44 1.66 12.30 22.64
N HIS A 45 1.11 11.24 22.05
CA HIS A 45 0.86 9.96 22.74
C HIS A 45 1.34 8.70 22.03
N ILE A 46 2.18 8.83 21.00
CA ILE A 46 2.91 7.69 20.43
C ILE A 46 4.26 7.65 21.12
N GLU A 47 4.57 6.56 21.82
CA GLU A 47 5.93 6.35 22.34
C GLU A 47 6.92 6.65 21.21
N THR A 48 7.91 7.47 21.55
CA THR A 48 8.96 8.07 20.73
C THR A 48 9.73 7.14 19.75
N PRO A 49 9.91 5.82 19.97
CA PRO A 49 10.92 5.08 19.21
C PRO A 49 10.51 4.58 17.81
N PHE A 50 9.30 4.83 17.31
CA PHE A 50 8.88 4.37 15.96
C PHE A 50 9.13 5.38 14.83
N LYS A 51 9.33 6.67 15.16
CA LYS A 51 9.59 7.73 14.19
C LYS A 51 11.04 7.69 13.68
N ASP A 52 11.96 7.24 14.54
CA ASP A 52 13.40 7.20 14.27
C ASP A 52 13.74 6.16 13.19
N ILE A 53 13.09 4.98 13.23
CA ILE A 53 13.27 3.88 12.26
C ILE A 53 13.09 4.33 10.80
N LYS A 54 12.08 5.17 10.55
CA LYS A 54 11.77 5.67 9.19
C LYS A 54 12.88 6.58 8.67
N ILE A 55 13.40 7.49 9.50
CA ILE A 55 14.44 8.44 9.10
C ILE A 55 15.76 7.71 8.90
N GLU A 56 16.10 6.80 9.81
CA GLU A 56 17.32 6.02 9.78
C GLU A 56 17.41 5.10 8.55
N ALA A 57 16.33 4.38 8.22
CA ALA A 57 16.32 3.50 7.05
C ALA A 57 16.47 4.27 5.74
N VAL A 58 15.79 5.42 5.59
CA VAL A 58 15.93 6.27 4.40
C VAL A 58 17.32 6.88 4.30
N GLN A 59 17.87 7.35 5.41
CA GLN A 59 19.22 7.91 5.45
C GLN A 59 20.27 6.86 5.11
N LEU A 60 20.11 5.64 5.60
CA LEU A 60 21.00 4.52 5.27
C LEU A 60 20.90 4.12 3.81
N VAL A 61 19.67 3.94 3.28
CA VAL A 61 19.49 3.64 1.84
C VAL A 61 20.11 4.74 0.98
N ARG A 62 20.00 6.01 1.39
CA ARG A 62 20.65 7.15 0.71
C ARG A 62 22.17 7.13 0.84
N SER A 63 22.74 6.84 2.03
CA SER A 63 24.20 6.79 2.21
C SER A 63 24.83 5.67 1.37
N ILE A 64 24.19 4.49 1.35
CA ILE A 64 24.56 3.37 0.49
C ILE A 64 24.48 3.80 -0.99
N THR A 65 23.42 4.51 -1.38
CA THR A 65 23.24 5.03 -2.75
C THR A 65 24.37 5.96 -3.16
N GLU A 66 24.69 6.95 -2.33
CA GLU A 66 25.73 7.93 -2.60
C GLU A 66 27.10 7.26 -2.79
N ARG A 67 27.49 6.34 -1.89
CA ARG A 67 28.81 5.69 -1.96
C ARG A 67 28.95 4.64 -3.04
N CYS A 68 27.89 3.88 -3.34
CA CYS A 68 27.88 2.99 -4.51
C CYS A 68 28.07 3.77 -5.83
N SER A 69 27.70 5.05 -5.85
CA SER A 69 27.82 5.91 -7.02
C SER A 69 29.21 6.56 -7.16
N THR A 70 29.97 6.70 -6.06
CA THR A 70 31.24 7.42 -6.03
C THR A 70 32.47 6.53 -5.86
N GLU A 71 32.33 5.32 -5.31
CA GLU A 71 33.46 4.47 -4.91
C GLU A 71 33.28 3.02 -5.37
N THR A 72 34.35 2.37 -5.84
CA THR A 72 34.37 0.93 -6.19
C THR A 72 34.62 0.07 -4.95
N ILE A 73 33.85 0.30 -3.89
CA ILE A 73 33.97 -0.47 -2.64
C ILE A 73 32.95 -1.62 -2.69
N PRO A 74 33.35 -2.86 -2.34
CA PRO A 74 32.41 -3.96 -2.15
C PRO A 74 31.32 -3.55 -1.17
N ILE A 75 30.07 -3.69 -1.56
CA ILE A 75 28.93 -3.29 -0.76
C ILE A 75 29.03 -3.81 0.69
N SER A 76 29.44 -5.05 0.92
CA SER A 76 29.66 -5.60 2.27
C SER A 76 30.59 -4.76 3.16
N GLN A 77 31.60 -4.10 2.60
CA GLN A 77 32.52 -3.21 3.34
C GLN A 77 31.92 -1.84 3.65
N ILE A 78 31.09 -1.29 2.75
CA ILE A 78 30.31 -0.06 3.01
C ILE A 78 29.33 -0.32 4.17
N TYR A 79 28.69 -1.49 4.12
CA TYR A 79 27.69 -1.93 5.09
C TYR A 79 28.24 -2.15 6.50
N ASP A 80 29.38 -2.84 6.65
CA ASP A 80 29.99 -3.08 7.96
C ASP A 80 30.47 -1.78 8.64
N GLN A 81 30.84 -0.75 7.86
CA GLN A 81 31.33 0.53 8.39
C GLN A 81 30.21 1.51 8.76
N GLU A 82 29.15 1.62 7.96
CA GLU A 82 28.07 2.61 8.22
C GLU A 82 27.12 2.18 9.34
N ILE A 83 26.79 0.89 9.41
CA ILE A 83 25.90 0.31 10.43
C ILE A 83 26.45 0.49 11.85
N ALA A 84 27.78 0.37 12.03
CA ALA A 84 28.42 0.63 13.30
C ALA A 84 28.31 2.11 13.76
N SER A 85 28.02 3.04 12.83
CA SER A 85 28.03 4.49 13.09
C SER A 85 26.65 5.14 13.24
N LEU A 86 25.59 4.58 12.64
CA LEU A 86 24.25 5.18 12.68
C LEU A 86 23.48 4.83 13.95
N CYS A 87 23.52 3.57 14.40
CA CYS A 87 22.68 3.10 15.53
C CYS A 87 23.40 2.14 16.49
N GLY A 88 24.60 1.64 16.15
CA GLY A 88 25.30 0.61 16.94
C GLY A 88 24.69 -0.79 16.87
N GLU A 89 23.59 -0.98 16.13
CA GLU A 89 22.95 -2.28 15.87
C GLU A 89 23.09 -2.69 14.40
N ARG A 90 23.17 -4.00 14.15
CA ARG A 90 23.32 -4.56 12.80
C ARG A 90 22.01 -4.38 12.01
N PHE A 91 22.04 -3.51 10.99
CA PHE A 91 20.91 -3.19 10.09
C PHE A 91 20.88 -4.01 8.77
N LEU A 92 21.78 -5.00 8.64
CA LEU A 92 21.81 -5.90 7.49
C LEU A 92 21.14 -7.22 7.89
N LEU A 93 19.99 -7.50 7.28
CA LEU A 93 19.25 -8.73 7.51
C LEU A 93 19.85 -9.89 6.71
N PHE A 94 20.15 -9.66 5.42
CA PHE A 94 20.87 -10.60 4.56
C PHE A 94 21.41 -9.92 3.28
N ASP A 95 22.43 -10.53 2.67
CA ASP A 95 22.93 -10.19 1.33
C ASP A 95 23.04 -11.49 0.51
N LYS A 96 22.07 -11.72 -0.37
CA LYS A 96 22.04 -12.88 -1.25
C LYS A 96 22.74 -12.50 -2.56
N ASN A 97 24.06 -12.62 -2.57
CA ASN A 97 24.92 -12.19 -3.68
C ASN A 97 25.04 -13.24 -4.81
N ASP A 98 23.91 -13.65 -5.38
CA ASP A 98 23.83 -14.51 -6.56
C ASP A 98 23.47 -13.69 -7.82
N GLN A 99 23.17 -14.33 -8.97
CA GLN A 99 22.81 -13.63 -10.22
C GLN A 99 21.68 -12.62 -10.06
N ASP A 100 20.67 -12.95 -9.25
CA ASP A 100 19.55 -12.09 -8.91
C ASP A 100 19.75 -11.52 -7.50
N ARG A 101 20.80 -10.71 -7.32
CA ARG A 101 21.20 -10.19 -6.01
C ARG A 101 20.07 -9.44 -5.31
N VAL A 102 19.86 -9.79 -4.04
CA VAL A 102 18.93 -9.11 -3.14
C VAL A 102 19.64 -8.79 -1.83
N ILE A 103 19.52 -7.55 -1.38
CA ILE A 103 19.98 -7.14 -0.05
C ILE A 103 18.77 -6.77 0.79
N GLY A 104 18.57 -7.48 1.90
CA GLY A 104 17.55 -7.19 2.90
C GLY A 104 18.12 -6.34 4.02
N LEU A 105 17.51 -5.19 4.28
CA LEU A 105 17.94 -4.19 5.24
C LEU A 105 16.88 -3.99 6.29
N GLU A 106 17.27 -4.23 7.54
CA GLU A 106 16.57 -3.75 8.71
C GLU A 106 17.28 -4.09 10.03
N SER A 107 16.87 -3.43 11.13
CA SER A 107 17.11 -3.88 12.51
C SER A 107 16.31 -5.14 12.85
N ASN A 108 16.33 -5.64 14.09
CA ASN A 108 15.42 -6.74 14.48
C ASN A 108 13.98 -6.27 14.69
N ARG A 109 13.74 -4.96 14.73
CA ARG A 109 12.52 -4.33 15.24
C ARG A 109 11.37 -4.32 14.24
N GLY A 110 11.63 -4.16 12.96
CA GLY A 110 10.63 -4.24 11.91
C GLY A 110 10.09 -5.66 11.77
N LEU A 111 10.90 -6.69 11.98
CA LEU A 111 10.41 -8.08 12.13
C LEU A 111 9.46 -8.23 13.33
N GLU A 112 9.80 -7.65 14.48
CA GLU A 112 8.94 -7.64 15.68
C GLU A 112 7.60 -6.95 15.40
N ILE A 113 7.63 -5.78 14.74
CA ILE A 113 6.42 -5.05 14.36
C ILE A 113 5.59 -5.90 13.38
N LEU A 114 6.21 -6.46 12.35
CA LEU A 114 5.51 -7.26 11.33
C LEU A 114 4.86 -8.52 11.90
N GLN A 115 5.48 -9.16 12.89
CA GLN A 115 4.85 -10.27 13.63
C GLN A 115 3.53 -9.83 14.29
N SER A 116 3.45 -8.59 14.75
CA SER A 116 2.27 -8.03 15.41
C SER A 116 1.24 -7.46 14.42
N CYS A 117 1.54 -7.44 13.12
CA CYS A 117 0.69 -6.89 12.06
C CYS A 117 -0.04 -8.00 11.30
N SER A 118 -1.38 -7.97 11.31
CA SER A 118 -2.20 -8.85 10.48
C SER A 118 -2.30 -8.37 9.02
N GLN A 119 -2.12 -7.08 8.77
CA GLN A 119 -2.17 -6.47 7.46
C GLN A 119 -0.79 -5.87 7.13
N TRP A 120 -0.24 -6.28 6.00
CA TRP A 120 1.01 -5.77 5.46
C TRP A 120 0.76 -5.00 4.17
N HIS A 121 1.68 -4.09 3.83
CA HIS A 121 1.69 -3.38 2.56
C HIS A 121 3.05 -3.55 1.89
N ALA A 122 3.07 -3.80 0.59
CA ALA A 122 4.30 -3.84 -0.20
C ALA A 122 4.26 -2.73 -1.24
N ASP A 123 5.30 -1.89 -1.23
CA ASP A 123 5.45 -0.78 -2.17
C ASP A 123 6.88 -0.71 -2.68
N ALA A 124 7.06 -0.42 -3.96
CA ALA A 124 8.38 -0.33 -4.57
C ALA A 124 8.67 1.10 -5.01
N THR A 125 9.88 1.59 -4.73
CA THR A 125 10.33 2.91 -5.15
C THR A 125 11.60 2.86 -5.95
N PHE A 126 11.69 3.75 -6.94
CA PHE A 126 12.85 3.93 -7.80
C PHE A 126 13.69 5.14 -7.38
N LYS A 127 13.06 6.15 -6.77
CA LYS A 127 13.67 7.47 -6.53
C LYS A 127 14.85 7.45 -5.55
N ILE A 128 14.80 6.53 -4.59
CA ILE A 128 15.81 6.38 -3.54
C ILE A 128 16.66 5.12 -3.74
N THR A 129 16.56 4.48 -4.91
CA THR A 129 17.27 3.23 -5.19
C THR A 129 18.67 3.55 -5.72
N PRO A 130 19.73 2.92 -5.19
CA PRO A 130 21.07 3.03 -5.78
C PRO A 130 21.09 2.56 -7.23
N ASP A 131 21.91 3.18 -8.08
CA ASP A 131 22.01 2.86 -9.52
C ASP A 131 22.34 1.38 -9.81
N LEU A 132 22.96 0.68 -8.87
CA LEU A 132 23.28 -0.75 -8.97
C LEU A 132 22.04 -1.66 -8.81
N PHE A 133 20.92 -1.13 -8.33
CA PHE A 133 19.68 -1.86 -8.10
C PHE A 133 18.56 -1.27 -8.96
N TYR A 134 17.64 -2.13 -9.36
CA TYR A 134 16.51 -1.73 -10.17
C TYR A 134 15.39 -1.11 -9.34
N GLN A 135 15.18 -1.60 -8.11
CA GLN A 135 14.16 -1.07 -7.19
C GLN A 135 14.56 -1.27 -5.73
N CYS A 136 13.96 -0.47 -4.87
CA CYS A 136 13.85 -0.70 -3.44
C CYS A 136 12.41 -1.10 -3.11
N LEU A 137 12.19 -2.36 -2.74
CA LEU A 137 10.91 -2.84 -2.23
C LEU A 137 10.85 -2.59 -0.73
N ILE A 138 9.73 -2.07 -0.24
CA ILE A 138 9.51 -1.77 1.17
C ILE A 138 8.26 -2.51 1.64
N ILE A 139 8.43 -3.30 2.69
CA ILE A 139 7.33 -3.95 3.39
C ILE A 139 6.97 -3.13 4.61
N HIS A 140 5.69 -2.81 4.73
CA HIS A 140 5.15 -2.04 5.82
C HIS A 140 4.17 -2.88 6.64
N GLY A 141 4.18 -2.70 7.96
CA GLY A 141 3.18 -3.25 8.86
C GLY A 141 2.10 -2.22 9.18
N PHE A 142 0.83 -2.63 9.13
CA PHE A 142 -0.27 -1.83 9.68
C PHE A 142 -0.52 -2.23 11.14
N TYR A 143 -0.20 -1.32 12.06
CA TYR A 143 -0.30 -1.52 13.50
C TYR A 143 -0.92 -0.29 14.16
N GLN A 144 -1.90 -0.48 15.06
CA GLN A 144 -2.57 0.61 15.79
C GLN A 144 -2.98 1.80 14.91
N GLU A 145 -3.67 1.53 13.79
CA GLU A 145 -4.14 2.53 12.83
C GLU A 145 -3.04 3.31 12.08
N GLN A 146 -1.79 2.85 12.17
CA GLN A 146 -0.64 3.48 11.51
C GLN A 146 0.11 2.48 10.63
N ILE A 147 0.74 3.00 9.58
CA ILE A 147 1.58 2.22 8.66
C ILE A 147 3.04 2.51 8.99
N PHE A 148 3.80 1.47 9.31
CA PHE A 148 5.22 1.54 9.63
C PHE A 148 6.04 0.87 8.53
N PRO A 149 7.06 1.52 7.96
CA PRO A 149 8.02 0.83 7.10
C PRO A 149 8.84 -0.11 7.97
N CYS A 150 8.82 -1.39 7.65
CA CYS A 150 9.36 -2.43 8.51
C CYS A 150 10.50 -3.21 7.88
N LEU A 151 10.58 -3.37 6.55
CA LEU A 151 11.71 -4.06 5.90
C LEU A 151 11.97 -3.42 4.55
N PHE A 152 13.24 -3.34 4.17
CA PHE A 152 13.69 -2.75 2.92
C PHE A 152 14.51 -3.76 2.11
N PHE A 153 14.28 -3.82 0.81
CA PHE A 153 14.94 -4.77 -0.07
C PHE A 153 15.44 -4.09 -1.32
N LEU A 154 16.76 -4.07 -1.50
CA LEU A 154 17.40 -3.64 -2.72
C LEU A 154 17.44 -4.82 -3.69
N MET A 155 16.80 -4.66 -4.85
CA MET A 155 16.62 -5.74 -5.83
C MET A 155 17.12 -5.31 -7.21
N VAL A 156 17.89 -6.18 -7.88
CA VAL A 156 18.41 -5.90 -9.23
C VAL A 156 17.39 -6.11 -10.36
N ASN A 157 16.21 -6.67 -10.07
CA ASN A 157 15.10 -6.81 -11.01
C ASN A 157 13.76 -7.08 -10.29
N LYS A 158 12.70 -7.33 -11.08
CA LYS A 158 11.30 -7.59 -10.68
C LYS A 158 10.83 -9.02 -11.02
N LYS A 159 11.75 -9.98 -11.08
CA LYS A 159 11.39 -11.38 -11.36
C LYS A 159 10.74 -12.02 -10.14
N GLU A 160 9.90 -13.02 -10.38
CA GLU A 160 9.26 -13.83 -9.33
C GLU A 160 10.32 -14.47 -8.41
N ASP A 161 11.37 -15.08 -8.98
CA ASP A 161 12.49 -15.66 -8.25
C ASP A 161 13.18 -14.67 -7.28
N SER A 162 13.30 -13.40 -7.67
CA SER A 162 13.89 -12.35 -6.82
C SER A 162 12.99 -12.02 -5.63
N TYR A 163 11.67 -12.02 -5.83
CA TYR A 163 10.72 -11.88 -4.73
C TYR A 163 10.70 -13.12 -3.84
N ASP A 164 10.91 -14.32 -4.40
CA ASP A 164 11.01 -15.55 -3.62
C ASP A 164 12.24 -15.54 -2.71
N ILE A 165 13.36 -15.00 -3.20
CA ILE A 165 14.53 -14.73 -2.37
C ILE A 165 14.17 -13.76 -1.24
N VAL A 166 13.50 -12.63 -1.54
CA VAL A 166 13.08 -11.65 -0.52
C VAL A 166 12.27 -12.32 0.58
N PHE A 167 11.13 -12.94 0.25
CA PHE A 167 10.22 -13.46 1.26
C PHE A 167 10.73 -14.74 1.93
N GLY A 168 11.45 -15.59 1.19
CA GLY A 168 12.09 -16.79 1.72
C GLY A 168 13.14 -16.44 2.76
N GLN A 169 14.09 -15.56 2.43
CA GLN A 169 15.13 -15.11 3.35
C GLN A 169 14.56 -14.35 4.55
N THR A 170 13.54 -13.51 4.36
CA THR A 170 12.85 -12.83 5.47
C THR A 170 12.25 -13.83 6.46
N LYS A 171 11.59 -14.90 6.00
CA LYS A 171 11.06 -15.94 6.89
C LYS A 171 12.15 -16.69 7.62
N GLU A 172 13.21 -17.11 6.90
CA GLU A 172 14.35 -17.81 7.51
C GLU A 172 14.96 -16.96 8.62
N LYS A 173 15.22 -15.67 8.35
CA LYS A 173 15.79 -14.74 9.31
C LYS A 173 14.87 -14.44 10.48
N ALA A 174 13.57 -14.29 10.24
CA ALA A 174 12.59 -14.14 11.31
C ALA A 174 12.61 -15.35 12.25
N LEU A 175 12.62 -16.57 11.71
CA LEU A 175 12.67 -17.80 12.52
C LEU A 175 13.98 -17.93 13.30
N GLU A 176 15.13 -17.61 12.70
CA GLU A 176 16.43 -17.57 13.39
C GLU A 176 16.40 -16.65 14.62
N LEU A 177 15.64 -15.56 14.55
CA LEU A 177 15.48 -14.54 15.59
C LEU A 177 14.28 -14.79 16.52
N ASN A 178 13.58 -15.93 16.36
CA ASN A 178 12.36 -16.29 17.10
C ASN A 178 11.14 -15.37 16.86
N TYR A 179 11.06 -14.78 15.66
CA TYR A 179 9.87 -14.08 15.18
C TYR A 179 9.04 -14.96 14.24
N TYR A 180 7.71 -14.90 14.39
CA TYR A 180 6.74 -15.71 13.66
C TYR A 180 5.85 -14.82 12.81
N LEU A 181 6.21 -14.67 11.54
CA LEU A 181 5.49 -13.83 10.59
C LEU A 181 4.22 -14.56 10.11
N ASN A 182 3.05 -13.99 10.40
CA ASN A 182 1.75 -14.55 10.02
C ASN A 182 0.78 -13.47 9.50
N PRO A 183 1.11 -12.80 8.38
CA PRO A 183 0.18 -11.85 7.78
C PRO A 183 -1.10 -12.56 7.31
N THR A 184 -2.23 -11.86 7.43
CA THR A 184 -3.54 -12.32 6.93
C THR A 184 -3.99 -11.58 5.68
N CYS A 185 -3.45 -10.37 5.48
CA CYS A 185 -3.72 -9.54 4.32
C CYS A 185 -2.43 -8.88 3.80
N LEU A 186 -2.22 -8.88 2.49
CA LEU A 186 -1.24 -8.04 1.82
C LEU A 186 -1.97 -7.04 0.90
N ILE A 187 -1.61 -5.76 1.02
CA ILE A 187 -1.95 -4.75 0.02
C ILE A 187 -0.71 -4.39 -0.79
N CYS A 188 -0.77 -4.56 -2.10
CA CYS A 188 0.39 -4.32 -2.96
C CYS A 188 0.00 -3.83 -4.35
N ASP A 189 1.02 -3.56 -5.18
CA ASP A 189 0.82 -3.22 -6.57
C ASP A 189 0.34 -4.42 -7.40
N PHE A 190 -0.22 -4.15 -8.58
CA PHE A 190 -0.73 -5.17 -9.51
C PHE A 190 0.38 -5.89 -10.28
N GLU A 191 1.46 -6.23 -9.59
CA GLU A 191 2.63 -6.92 -10.12
C GLU A 191 2.52 -8.43 -9.85
N LEU A 192 2.33 -9.22 -10.91
CA LEU A 192 2.07 -10.67 -10.77
C LEU A 192 3.22 -11.42 -10.11
N ALA A 193 4.47 -11.07 -10.42
CA ALA A 193 5.66 -11.69 -9.81
C ALA A 193 5.65 -11.54 -8.28
N LEU A 194 5.41 -10.31 -7.78
CA LEU A 194 5.26 -10.03 -6.35
C LEU A 194 4.09 -10.82 -5.73
N ILE A 195 2.92 -10.81 -6.38
CA ILE A 195 1.70 -11.46 -5.89
C ILE A 195 1.90 -12.98 -5.78
N ASN A 196 2.43 -13.60 -6.83
CA ASN A 196 2.66 -15.04 -6.89
C ASN A 196 3.67 -15.48 -5.82
N SER A 197 4.81 -14.79 -5.77
CA SER A 197 5.86 -15.06 -4.79
C SER A 197 5.37 -14.91 -3.34
N PHE A 198 4.57 -13.88 -3.05
CA PHE A 198 4.02 -13.70 -1.70
C PHE A 198 3.03 -14.82 -1.34
N ARG A 199 2.17 -15.26 -2.27
CA ARG A 199 1.27 -16.41 -2.05
C ARG A 199 2.02 -17.71 -1.81
N PHE A 200 3.10 -17.92 -2.56
CA PHE A 200 3.96 -19.08 -2.38
C PHE A 200 4.61 -19.09 -0.99
N ASN A 201 5.10 -17.93 -0.54
CA ASN A 201 5.79 -17.81 0.74
C ASN A 201 4.87 -17.73 1.96
N PHE A 202 3.65 -17.20 1.81
CA PHE A 202 2.63 -17.07 2.85
C PHE A 202 1.30 -17.69 2.37
N PRO A 203 1.15 -19.03 2.43
CA PRO A 203 -0.06 -19.70 1.97
C PRO A 203 -1.32 -19.26 2.72
N GLY A 204 -2.45 -19.13 2.03
CA GLY A 204 -3.73 -18.74 2.63
C GLY A 204 -3.93 -17.24 2.85
N ILE A 205 -2.95 -16.42 2.47
CA ILE A 205 -3.03 -14.96 2.54
C ILE A 205 -4.15 -14.38 1.63
N LEU A 206 -4.85 -13.37 2.14
CA LEU A 206 -5.68 -12.49 1.32
C LEU A 206 -4.80 -11.43 0.64
N ILE A 207 -4.69 -11.42 -0.68
CA ILE A 207 -4.01 -10.35 -1.41
C ILE A 207 -5.02 -9.41 -2.02
N ARG A 208 -4.81 -8.11 -1.81
CA ARG A 208 -5.52 -7.02 -2.46
C ARG A 208 -4.54 -6.11 -3.21
N GLY A 209 -4.90 -5.74 -4.42
CA GLY A 209 -4.23 -4.67 -5.14
C GLY A 209 -4.51 -3.33 -4.47
N CYS A 210 -3.59 -2.39 -4.58
CA CYS A 210 -3.73 -1.05 -4.02
C CYS A 210 -4.83 -0.26 -4.75
N GLN A 211 -5.81 0.28 -4.03
CA GLN A 211 -6.90 1.06 -4.61
C GLN A 211 -6.41 2.32 -5.34
N PHE A 212 -5.33 2.93 -4.87
CA PHE A 212 -4.73 4.07 -5.53
C PHE A 212 -4.20 3.66 -6.91
N HIS A 213 -3.44 2.57 -7.00
CA HIS A 213 -2.92 2.08 -8.27
C HIS A 213 -4.02 1.58 -9.22
N HIS A 214 -5.08 0.97 -8.69
CA HIS A 214 -6.29 0.65 -9.47
C HIS A 214 -6.91 1.91 -10.09
N SER A 215 -7.19 2.92 -9.27
CA SER A 215 -7.78 4.19 -9.71
C SER A 215 -6.85 4.93 -10.68
N GLN A 216 -5.54 4.92 -10.41
CA GLN A 216 -4.53 5.56 -11.24
C GLN A 216 -4.42 4.90 -12.62
N ALA A 217 -4.52 3.57 -12.72
CA ALA A 217 -4.51 2.85 -13.99
C ALA A 217 -5.71 3.25 -14.86
N ILE A 218 -6.92 3.33 -14.28
CA ILE A 218 -8.12 3.81 -14.97
C ILE A 218 -7.95 5.28 -15.36
N PHE A 219 -7.44 6.12 -14.46
CA PHE A 219 -7.22 7.54 -14.74
C PHE A 219 -6.20 7.78 -15.86
N LYS A 220 -5.14 6.97 -15.96
CA LYS A 220 -4.20 7.02 -17.10
C LYS A 220 -4.93 6.78 -18.43
N LYS A 221 -5.93 5.90 -18.48
CA LYS A 221 -6.75 5.71 -19.69
C LYS A 221 -7.68 6.90 -19.95
N ILE A 222 -8.29 7.48 -18.92
CA ILE A 222 -9.07 8.72 -19.02
C ILE A 222 -8.23 9.83 -19.66
N VAL A 223 -6.99 10.00 -19.19
CA VAL A 223 -6.04 10.96 -19.78
C VAL A 223 -5.68 10.58 -21.22
N GLY A 224 -5.38 9.31 -21.48
CA GLY A 224 -4.99 8.81 -22.80
C GLY A 224 -6.05 9.03 -23.89
N PHE A 225 -7.34 8.93 -23.55
CA PHE A 225 -8.44 9.25 -24.47
C PHE A 225 -8.79 10.75 -24.53
N GLY A 226 -8.02 11.61 -23.84
CA GLY A 226 -8.21 13.05 -23.83
C GLY A 226 -9.42 13.52 -23.02
N LEU A 227 -9.89 12.71 -22.06
CA LEU A 227 -11.04 13.02 -21.21
C LEU A 227 -10.67 13.82 -19.95
N LYS A 228 -9.38 14.08 -19.68
CA LYS A 228 -8.90 14.78 -18.48
C LYS A 228 -9.64 16.11 -18.24
N ARG A 229 -9.79 16.94 -19.28
CA ARG A 229 -10.48 18.24 -19.16
C ARG A 229 -11.93 18.04 -18.74
N LEU A 230 -12.65 17.12 -19.41
CA LEU A 230 -14.05 16.84 -19.09
C LEU A 230 -14.20 16.26 -17.68
N TYR A 231 -13.31 15.36 -17.26
CA TYR A 231 -13.28 14.87 -15.89
C TYR A 231 -13.13 16.01 -14.86
N CYS A 232 -12.27 17.00 -15.13
CA CYS A 232 -12.05 18.12 -14.20
C CYS A 232 -13.12 19.22 -14.24
N THR A 233 -13.78 19.43 -15.38
CA THR A 233 -14.66 20.60 -15.58
C THR A 233 -16.12 20.27 -15.84
N ASN A 234 -16.48 19.01 -16.05
CA ASN A 234 -17.84 18.57 -16.31
C ASN A 234 -18.29 17.55 -15.26
N GLU A 235 -19.30 17.93 -14.49
CA GLU A 235 -19.83 17.13 -13.38
C GLU A 235 -20.34 15.76 -13.82
N ILE A 236 -20.98 15.64 -14.99
CA ILE A 236 -21.50 14.38 -15.49
C ILE A 236 -20.36 13.39 -15.75
N TYR A 237 -19.27 13.85 -16.38
CA TYR A 237 -18.10 13.02 -16.65
C TYR A 237 -17.35 12.69 -15.36
N SER A 238 -17.13 13.68 -14.49
CA SER A 238 -16.47 13.50 -13.19
C SER A 238 -17.19 12.44 -12.35
N ASN A 239 -18.51 12.59 -12.19
CA ASN A 239 -19.32 11.67 -11.40
C ASN A 239 -19.33 10.27 -11.99
N TRP A 240 -19.51 10.13 -13.31
CA TRP A 240 -19.56 8.82 -13.95
C TRP A 240 -18.22 8.09 -13.90
N LEU A 241 -17.11 8.77 -14.21
CA LEU A 241 -15.76 8.18 -14.16
C LEU A 241 -15.31 7.87 -12.73
N SER A 242 -15.71 8.70 -11.77
CA SER A 242 -15.46 8.42 -10.35
C SER A 242 -16.22 7.19 -9.87
N LYS A 243 -17.49 7.03 -10.27
CA LYS A 243 -18.28 5.82 -9.97
C LYS A 243 -17.62 4.57 -10.56
N LEU A 244 -17.08 4.65 -11.78
CA LEU A 244 -16.34 3.55 -12.41
C LEU A 244 -15.11 3.15 -11.59
N MET A 245 -14.27 4.12 -11.19
CA MET A 245 -13.08 3.86 -10.35
C MET A 245 -13.43 3.31 -8.96
N ASN A 246 -14.63 3.62 -8.46
CA ASN A 246 -15.14 3.20 -7.16
C ASN A 246 -15.95 1.89 -7.19
N LEU A 247 -16.03 1.20 -8.34
CA LEU A 247 -16.65 -0.13 -8.40
C LEU A 247 -15.93 -1.15 -7.50
N SER A 248 -14.68 -0.90 -7.14
CA SER A 248 -13.94 -1.71 -6.18
C SER A 248 -14.59 -1.75 -4.79
N PHE A 249 -15.42 -0.77 -4.44
CA PHE A 249 -16.11 -0.74 -3.14
C PHE A 249 -17.49 -1.41 -3.17
N VAL A 250 -17.97 -1.85 -4.33
CA VAL A 250 -19.22 -2.58 -4.45
C VAL A 250 -19.00 -4.01 -3.94
N PRO A 251 -19.92 -4.60 -3.14
CA PRO A 251 -19.79 -5.98 -2.71
C PRO A 251 -19.60 -6.91 -3.92
N LEU A 252 -18.68 -7.88 -3.77
CA LEU A 252 -18.16 -8.70 -4.88
C LEU A 252 -19.26 -9.26 -5.79
N ASN A 253 -20.34 -9.76 -5.19
CA ASN A 253 -21.47 -10.37 -5.89
C ASN A 253 -22.35 -9.39 -6.68
N TYR A 254 -22.17 -8.09 -6.50
CA TYR A 254 -22.92 -7.03 -7.20
C TYR A 254 -22.06 -6.20 -8.15
N VAL A 255 -20.74 -6.45 -8.24
CA VAL A 255 -19.83 -5.62 -9.05
C VAL A 255 -20.23 -5.62 -10.54
N VAL A 256 -20.54 -6.80 -11.09
CA VAL A 256 -20.94 -6.94 -12.49
C VAL A 256 -22.26 -6.23 -12.75
N ASP A 257 -23.25 -6.40 -11.88
CA ASP A 257 -24.55 -5.73 -11.99
C ASP A 257 -24.41 -4.21 -11.89
N ALA A 258 -23.62 -3.72 -10.92
CA ALA A 258 -23.32 -2.31 -10.77
C ALA A 258 -22.62 -1.72 -12.00
N PHE A 259 -21.72 -2.47 -12.63
CA PHE A 259 -21.09 -2.07 -13.89
C PHE A 259 -22.10 -1.99 -15.03
N GLN A 260 -23.01 -2.96 -15.18
CA GLN A 260 -24.07 -2.88 -16.20
C GLN A 260 -25.01 -1.71 -15.98
N LEU A 261 -25.42 -1.45 -14.74
CA LEU A 261 -26.24 -0.28 -14.38
C LEU A 261 -25.51 1.03 -14.69
N LEU A 262 -24.20 1.10 -14.40
CA LEU A 262 -23.39 2.28 -14.69
C LEU A 262 -23.33 2.57 -16.19
N LYS A 263 -23.23 1.54 -17.04
CA LYS A 263 -23.24 1.66 -18.51
C LYS A 263 -24.53 2.29 -19.05
N LEU A 264 -25.68 2.02 -18.43
CA LEU A 264 -26.97 2.60 -18.85
C LEU A 264 -27.02 4.12 -18.65
N SER A 265 -26.21 4.65 -17.72
CA SER A 265 -26.13 6.08 -17.41
C SER A 265 -24.89 6.78 -17.99
N LYS A 266 -24.21 6.15 -18.95
CA LYS A 266 -22.98 6.69 -19.54
C LYS A 266 -23.21 8.00 -20.29
N PRO A 267 -22.26 8.96 -20.27
CA PRO A 267 -22.28 10.09 -21.18
C PRO A 267 -22.31 9.63 -22.65
N ASN A 268 -22.99 10.38 -23.51
CA ASN A 268 -23.02 10.09 -24.95
C ASN A 268 -21.72 10.55 -25.63
N ASP A 269 -20.66 9.77 -25.46
CA ASP A 269 -19.33 10.00 -26.02
C ASP A 269 -18.66 8.65 -26.32
N LEU A 270 -18.16 8.48 -27.55
CA LEU A 270 -17.46 7.27 -27.99
C LEU A 270 -16.21 6.98 -27.15
N LYS A 271 -15.57 8.01 -26.58
CA LYS A 271 -14.41 7.84 -25.69
C LYS A 271 -14.80 7.16 -24.37
N ILE A 272 -16.06 7.29 -23.94
CA ILE A 272 -16.56 6.56 -22.78
C ILE A 272 -16.73 5.08 -23.11
N ASP A 273 -17.12 4.74 -24.35
CA ASP A 273 -17.20 3.34 -24.79
C ASP A 273 -15.82 2.67 -24.77
N GLU A 274 -14.77 3.40 -25.16
CA GLU A 274 -13.38 2.93 -25.04
C GLU A 274 -12.96 2.69 -23.57
N ILE A 275 -13.38 3.56 -22.64
CA ILE A 275 -13.14 3.37 -21.22
C ILE A 275 -13.88 2.14 -20.67
N ILE A 276 -15.14 1.93 -21.09
CA ILE A 276 -15.94 0.76 -20.72
C ILE A 276 -15.27 -0.52 -21.22
N ALA A 277 -14.85 -0.54 -22.48
CA ALA A 277 -14.16 -1.69 -23.09
C ALA A 277 -12.85 -2.00 -22.35
N TYR A 278 -12.05 -0.96 -22.06
CA TYR A 278 -10.85 -1.12 -21.25
C TYR A 278 -11.15 -1.71 -19.87
N PHE A 279 -12.15 -1.17 -19.17
CA PHE A 279 -12.49 -1.63 -17.82
C PHE A 279 -12.94 -3.09 -17.84
N ASN A 280 -13.81 -3.45 -18.78
CA ASN A 280 -14.28 -4.83 -18.95
C ASN A 280 -13.12 -5.79 -19.21
N ASN A 281 -12.28 -5.50 -20.21
CA ASN A 281 -11.22 -6.40 -20.64
C ASN A 281 -10.06 -6.50 -19.65
N THR A 282 -9.90 -5.52 -18.76
CA THR A 282 -8.78 -5.49 -17.79
C THR A 282 -9.21 -5.97 -16.41
N TRP A 283 -10.35 -5.48 -15.91
CA TRP A 283 -10.75 -5.65 -14.50
C TRP A 283 -11.86 -6.68 -14.30
N LEU A 284 -12.69 -6.95 -15.31
CA LEU A 284 -13.78 -7.94 -15.20
C LEU A 284 -13.45 -9.28 -15.87
N GLU A 285 -12.87 -9.21 -17.07
CA GLU A 285 -12.54 -10.39 -17.90
C GLU A 285 -11.02 -10.60 -18.07
N GLY A 286 -10.22 -9.71 -17.50
CA GLY A 286 -8.77 -9.71 -17.65
C GLY A 286 -8.05 -10.69 -16.73
N GLN A 287 -6.74 -10.49 -16.61
CA GLN A 287 -5.85 -11.35 -15.81
C GLN A 287 -5.97 -11.14 -14.29
N TYR A 288 -6.66 -10.09 -13.84
CA TYR A 288 -6.79 -9.77 -12.43
C TYR A 288 -8.13 -10.29 -11.90
N ASP A 289 -8.07 -11.22 -10.94
CA ASP A 289 -9.26 -11.72 -10.24
C ASP A 289 -10.04 -10.55 -9.62
N LEU A 290 -11.37 -10.61 -9.70
CA LEU A 290 -12.28 -9.63 -9.10
C LEU A 290 -11.98 -9.38 -7.61
N GLN A 291 -11.64 -10.44 -6.89
CA GLN A 291 -11.26 -10.35 -5.48
C GLN A 291 -9.98 -9.52 -5.29
N LEU A 292 -9.03 -9.58 -6.22
CA LEU A 292 -7.75 -8.87 -6.07
C LEU A 292 -7.97 -7.36 -5.95
N TRP A 293 -8.82 -6.75 -6.77
CA TRP A 293 -9.01 -5.29 -6.75
C TRP A 293 -10.25 -4.84 -5.96
N ASN A 294 -11.02 -5.76 -5.36
CA ASN A 294 -12.21 -5.42 -4.58
C ASN A 294 -11.89 -5.12 -3.11
N HIS A 295 -12.48 -4.04 -2.61
CA HIS A 295 -12.26 -3.46 -1.28
C HIS A 295 -13.54 -3.27 -0.46
N ALA A 296 -14.67 -3.85 -0.86
CA ALA A 296 -15.97 -3.66 -0.18
C ALA A 296 -15.90 -3.95 1.34
N PHE A 297 -15.07 -4.93 1.72
CA PHE A 297 -14.90 -5.37 3.11
C PHE A 297 -13.46 -5.24 3.62
N THR A 298 -12.61 -4.44 2.96
CA THR A 298 -11.26 -4.18 3.46
C THR A 298 -11.33 -3.25 4.68
N VAL A 299 -10.88 -3.77 5.82
CA VAL A 299 -10.65 -3.03 7.07
C VAL A 299 -9.26 -2.42 7.02
N GLY A 300 -9.11 -1.20 7.53
CA GLY A 300 -7.83 -0.49 7.52
C GLY A 300 -7.52 0.23 6.19
N PRO A 301 -6.29 0.71 6.02
CA PRO A 301 -5.86 1.44 4.83
C PRO A 301 -5.97 0.56 3.59
N ARG A 302 -6.41 1.16 2.49
CA ARG A 302 -6.65 0.49 1.18
C ARG A 302 -5.72 1.00 0.09
N THR A 303 -4.98 2.06 0.42
CA THR A 303 -3.97 2.67 -0.42
C THR A 303 -2.62 2.56 0.28
N ASN A 304 -1.57 2.66 -0.51
CA ASN A 304 -0.22 2.88 -0.06
C ASN A 304 0.11 4.40 -0.05
N ASN A 305 -0.86 5.33 -0.08
CA ASN A 305 -0.53 6.77 -0.16
C ASN A 305 0.34 7.29 1.01
N HIS A 306 0.32 6.62 2.18
CA HIS A 306 1.23 6.92 3.29
C HIS A 306 2.70 6.51 2.99
N THR A 307 2.91 5.54 2.09
CA THR A 307 4.22 5.13 1.55
C THR A 307 4.66 6.06 0.41
N GLU A 308 3.75 6.66 -0.36
CA GLU A 308 4.13 7.70 -1.34
C GLU A 308 4.68 8.96 -0.66
N GLY A 309 4.13 9.35 0.50
CA GLY A 309 4.73 10.39 1.36
C GLY A 309 6.06 9.99 1.99
N PHE A 310 6.40 8.69 2.02
CA PHE A 310 7.75 8.19 2.36
C PHE A 310 8.72 8.34 1.18
N HIS A 311 8.23 8.30 -0.06
CA HIS A 311 9.00 8.46 -1.31
C HIS A 311 9.11 9.91 -1.82
N SER A 312 8.48 10.85 -1.12
CA SER A 312 8.41 12.26 -1.50
C SER A 312 9.56 13.07 -0.89
#